data_AF-A0A318CIT6-F1
#
_entry.id   AF-A0A318CIT6-F1
#
_cell.length_a   1.000
_cell.length_b   1.000
_cell.length_c   1.000
_cell.angle_alpha   90.00
_cell.angle_beta   90.00
_cell.angle_gamma   90.00
#
_symmetry.space_group_name_H-M   'P 1'
#
loop_
_entity.id
_entity.type
_entity.pdbx_description
1 polymer ?
#
loop_
_entity_poly.entity_id
_entity_poly.type
_entity_poly.pdbx_seq_one_letter_code
_entity_poly.pdbx_strand_id
1 'polypeptide(L)'
;MANKKREEEWKEVKKRCKVGDETIRMAKELGISPKTMIKNIPNKAEKWKAPVDVWIRDMYEKVKEKSAKKAKAKAKRLRKESEKSGDSSLKADDSNIPDKQD
;
A
#
# COMPACT_ATOMS: atom_id res chain seq x y z
N MET A 1 26.71 -7.94 12.40
CA MET A 1 26.42 -9.39 12.23
C MET A 1 24.95 -9.73 11.89
N ALA A 2 23.98 -8.80 11.98
CA ALA A 2 22.56 -9.11 11.77
C ALA A 2 22.16 -9.42 10.31
N ASN A 3 22.89 -8.90 9.32
CA ASN A 3 22.59 -9.16 7.91
C ASN A 3 22.88 -10.62 7.50
N LYS A 4 23.94 -11.23 8.06
CA LYS A 4 24.30 -12.63 7.77
C LYS A 4 23.20 -13.61 8.19
N LYS A 5 22.66 -13.45 9.40
CA LYS A 5 21.55 -14.28 9.90
C LYS A 5 20.30 -14.15 9.04
N ARG A 6 19.99 -12.94 8.57
CA ARG A 6 18.85 -12.70 7.68
C ARG A 6 19.03 -13.42 6.34
N GLU A 7 20.22 -13.37 5.76
CA GLU A 7 20.53 -14.09 4.52
C GLU A 7 20.40 -15.60 4.67
N GLU A 8 20.86 -16.16 5.80
CA GLU A 8 20.69 -17.58 6.13
C GLU A 8 19.20 -17.96 6.25
N GLU A 9 18.40 -17.13 6.91
CA GLU A 9 16.94 -17.32 7.00
C GLU A 9 16.27 -17.30 5.60
N TRP A 10 16.70 -16.41 4.70
CA TRP A 10 16.20 -16.38 3.32
C TRP A 10 16.65 -17.58 2.48
N LYS A 11 17.85 -18.11 2.71
CA LYS A 11 18.32 -19.36 2.08
C LYS A 11 17.50 -20.55 2.57
N GLU A 12 17.21 -20.62 3.87
CA GLU A 12 16.39 -21.69 4.43
C GLU A 12 14.96 -21.67 3.89
N VAL A 13 14.38 -20.47 3.79
CA VAL A 13 13.12 -20.24 3.09
C VAL A 13 13.15 -20.81 1.67
N LYS A 14 14.17 -20.46 0.85
CA LYS A 14 14.23 -20.89 -0.55
C LYS A 14 14.28 -22.43 -0.62
N LYS A 15 15.03 -23.05 0.30
CA LYS A 15 15.14 -24.51 0.43
C LYS A 15 13.83 -25.17 0.86
N ARG A 16 13.11 -24.60 1.84
CA ARG A 16 11.90 -25.21 2.41
C ARG A 16 10.62 -24.89 1.66
N CYS A 17 10.41 -23.62 1.29
CA CYS A 17 9.21 -23.20 0.57
C CYS A 17 9.24 -23.61 -0.92
N LYS A 18 10.41 -23.93 -1.50
CA LYS A 18 10.59 -24.17 -2.94
C LYS A 18 9.97 -23.06 -3.82
N VAL A 19 10.05 -21.81 -3.34
CA VAL A 19 9.52 -20.63 -4.04
C VAL A 19 10.59 -19.96 -4.90
N GLY A 20 10.16 -19.33 -5.99
CA GLY A 20 11.04 -18.56 -6.88
C GLY A 20 11.49 -17.24 -6.27
N ASP A 21 12.43 -16.57 -6.94
CA ASP A 21 12.93 -15.25 -6.53
C ASP A 21 11.85 -14.16 -6.63
N GLU A 22 10.85 -14.34 -7.51
CA GLU A 22 9.71 -13.44 -7.63
C GLU A 22 8.86 -13.41 -6.34
N THR A 23 8.49 -14.56 -5.80
CA THR A 23 7.76 -14.68 -4.53
C THR A 23 8.55 -14.05 -3.37
N ILE A 24 9.88 -14.22 -3.35
CA ILE A 24 10.77 -13.61 -2.34
C ILE A 24 10.77 -12.08 -2.47
N ARG A 25 10.78 -11.55 -3.70
CA ARG A 25 10.70 -10.10 -3.95
C ARG A 25 9.36 -9.54 -3.49
N MET A 26 8.25 -10.19 -3.83
CA MET A 26 6.90 -9.79 -3.38
C MET A 26 6.80 -9.80 -1.85
N ALA A 27 7.30 -10.86 -1.21
CA ALA A 27 7.32 -10.97 0.25
C ALA A 27 8.09 -9.82 0.91
N LYS A 28 9.25 -9.43 0.34
CA LYS A 28 10.04 -8.29 0.82
C LYS A 28 9.29 -6.96 0.66
N GLU A 29 8.61 -6.74 -0.47
CA GLU A 29 7.80 -5.55 -0.71
C GLU A 29 6.62 -5.44 0.27
N LEU A 30 6.05 -6.60 0.65
CA LEU A 30 5.01 -6.71 1.67
C LEU A 30 5.52 -6.62 3.11
N GLY A 31 6.85 -6.58 3.33
CA GLY A 31 7.44 -6.59 4.67
C GLY A 31 7.33 -7.94 5.40
N ILE A 32 7.10 -9.03 4.67
CA ILE A 32 7.00 -10.38 5.23
C ILE A 32 8.41 -10.89 5.57
N SER A 33 8.58 -11.30 6.82
CA SER A 33 9.85 -11.86 7.29
C SER A 33 10.04 -13.32 6.82
N PRO A 34 11.29 -13.78 6.62
CA PRO A 34 11.56 -15.15 6.22
C PRO A 34 11.03 -16.18 7.23
N LYS A 35 11.05 -15.86 8.53
CA LYS A 35 10.46 -16.71 9.60
C LYS A 35 8.96 -16.93 9.42
N THR A 36 8.23 -15.88 9.03
CA THR A 36 6.79 -15.96 8.75
C THR A 36 6.50 -16.88 7.57
N MET A 37 7.38 -16.89 6.56
CA MET A 37 7.24 -17.78 5.42
C MET A 37 7.49 -19.24 5.80
N ILE A 38 8.55 -19.53 6.58
CA ILE A 38 8.83 -20.89 7.06
C ILE A 38 7.66 -21.43 7.90
N LYS A 39 7.09 -20.59 8.79
CA LYS A 39 5.93 -20.96 9.60
C LYS A 39 4.64 -21.16 8.79
N ASN A 40 4.57 -20.62 7.57
CA ASN A 40 3.42 -20.77 6.69
C ASN A 40 3.51 -21.93 5.69
N ILE A 41 4.61 -22.68 5.69
CA ILE A 41 4.72 -23.86 4.84
C ILE A 41 3.69 -24.90 5.31
N PRO A 42 2.74 -25.32 4.45
CA PRO A 42 1.76 -26.33 4.82
C PRO A 42 2.46 -27.67 5.07
N ASN A 43 2.19 -28.30 6.22
CA ASN A 43 2.64 -29.68 6.47
C ASN A 43 1.69 -30.69 5.81
N LYS A 44 2.08 -31.96 5.72
CA LYS A 44 1.27 -33.03 5.09
C LYS A 44 -0.15 -33.18 5.67
N ALA A 45 -0.33 -32.80 6.94
CA ALA A 45 -1.62 -32.80 7.64
C ALA A 45 -2.45 -31.53 7.41
N GLU A 46 -1.84 -30.44 6.94
CA GLU A 46 -2.47 -29.12 6.77
C GLU A 46 -2.85 -28.87 5.30
N LYS A 47 -3.55 -29.83 4.67
CA LYS A 47 -3.95 -29.73 3.25
C LYS A 47 -4.87 -28.54 2.94
N TRP A 48 -5.53 -28.01 3.95
CA TRP A 48 -6.42 -26.85 3.86
C TRP A 48 -5.66 -25.53 3.71
N LYS A 49 -4.34 -25.51 3.92
CA LYS A 49 -3.52 -24.31 3.87
C LYS A 49 -2.86 -24.17 2.50
N ALA A 50 -3.02 -23.01 1.89
CA ALA A 50 -2.48 -22.74 0.56
C ALA A 50 -0.94 -22.79 0.57
N PRO A 51 -0.30 -23.18 -0.56
CA PRO A 51 1.14 -23.04 -0.72
C PRO A 51 1.59 -21.59 -0.53
N VAL A 52 2.79 -21.41 0.00
CA VAL A 52 3.34 -20.06 0.30
C VAL A 52 3.37 -19.18 -0.94
N ASP A 53 3.64 -19.74 -2.12
CA ASP A 53 3.62 -18.98 -3.39
C ASP A 53 2.26 -18.33 -3.66
N VAL A 54 1.19 -19.13 -3.61
CA VAL A 54 -0.19 -18.67 -3.85
C VAL A 54 -0.59 -17.62 -2.81
N TRP A 55 -0.22 -17.85 -1.54
CA TRP A 55 -0.53 -16.92 -0.46
C TRP A 55 0.16 -15.56 -0.61
N ILE A 56 1.43 -15.54 -1.00
CA ILE A 56 2.16 -14.28 -1.23
C ILE A 56 1.56 -13.51 -2.40
N ARG A 57 1.18 -14.20 -3.48
CA ARG A 57 0.55 -13.55 -4.64
C ARG A 57 -0.81 -12.93 -4.30
N ASP A 58 -1.65 -13.66 -3.55
CA ASP A 58 -2.94 -13.15 -3.05
C ASP A 58 -2.77 -11.92 -2.14
N MET A 59 -1.78 -11.93 -1.23
CA MET A 59 -1.46 -10.75 -0.42
C MET A 59 -0.97 -9.57 -1.26
N TYR A 60 -0.15 -9.83 -2.27
CA TYR A 60 0.38 -8.79 -3.13
C TYR A 60 -0.73 -8.04 -3.87
N GLU A 61 -1.65 -8.79 -4.48
CA GLU A 61 -2.82 -8.24 -5.16
C GLU A 61 -3.72 -7.44 -4.21
N LYS A 62 -3.99 -7.97 -3.01
CA LYS A 62 -4.79 -7.28 -1.98
C LYS A 62 -4.18 -5.96 -1.53
N VAL A 63 -2.85 -5.91 -1.35
CA VAL A 63 -2.17 -4.66 -0.96
C VAL A 63 -2.21 -3.64 -2.11
N LYS A 64 -1.99 -4.09 -3.35
CA LYS A 64 -2.06 -3.24 -4.54
C LYS A 64 -3.46 -2.67 -4.77
N GLU A 65 -4.51 -3.46 -4.56
CA GLU A 65 -5.88 -2.98 -4.67
C GLU A 65 -6.21 -1.96 -3.58
N LYS A 66 -5.80 -2.23 -2.34
CA LYS A 66 -5.98 -1.30 -1.21
C LYS A 66 -5.24 0.01 -1.42
N SER A 67 -4.02 -0.01 -1.95
CA SER A 67 -3.26 1.20 -2.25
C SER A 67 -3.92 2.03 -3.36
N ALA A 68 -4.41 1.38 -4.42
CA ALA A 68 -5.16 2.05 -5.49
C ALA A 68 -6.46 2.69 -4.97
N LYS A 69 -7.22 1.98 -4.12
CA LYS A 69 -8.44 2.51 -3.48
C LYS A 69 -8.13 3.72 -2.59
N LYS A 70 -7.05 3.65 -1.79
CA LYS A 70 -6.59 4.78 -0.96
C LYS A 70 -6.16 5.98 -1.80
N ALA A 71 -5.44 5.77 -2.90
CA ALA A 71 -5.03 6.85 -3.81
C ALA A 71 -6.24 7.56 -4.44
N LYS A 72 -7.24 6.80 -4.92
CA LYS A 72 -8.49 7.36 -5.45
C LYS A 72 -9.25 8.16 -4.39
N ALA A 73 -9.33 7.65 -3.16
CA ALA A 73 -9.97 8.37 -2.06
C ALA A 73 -9.24 9.66 -1.69
N LYS A 74 -7.90 9.64 -1.68
CA LYS A 74 -7.08 10.84 -1.43
C LYS A 74 -7.27 11.88 -2.53
N ALA A 75 -7.26 11.48 -3.80
CA ALA A 75 -7.49 12.38 -4.94
C ALA A 75 -8.89 13.04 -4.89
N LYS A 76 -9.94 12.28 -4.57
CA LYS A 76 -11.29 12.84 -4.37
C LYS A 76 -11.35 13.87 -3.25
N ARG A 77 -10.68 13.60 -2.11
CA ARG A 77 -10.61 14.55 -0.99
C ARG A 77 -9.89 15.84 -1.38
N LEU A 78 -8.74 15.72 -2.05
CA LEU A 78 -7.99 16.88 -2.53
C LEU A 78 -8.80 17.74 -3.52
N ARG A 79 -9.54 17.11 -4.43
CA ARG A 79 -10.43 17.83 -5.36
C ARG A 79 -11.57 18.56 -4.64
N LYS A 80 -12.21 17.90 -3.67
CA LYS A 80 -13.28 18.48 -2.84
C LYS A 80 -12.77 19.67 -2.01
N GLU A 81 -11.53 19.60 -1.53
CA GLU A 81 -10.88 20.67 -0.76
C GLU A 81 -10.53 21.87 -1.64
N SER A 82 -9.99 21.65 -2.84
CA SER A 82 -9.72 22.73 -3.80
C SER A 82 -10.99 23.42 -4.31
N GLU A 83 -12.11 22.68 -4.43
CA GLU A 83 -13.42 23.24 -4.81
C GLU A 83 -14.02 24.08 -3.67
N LYS A 84 -13.76 23.72 -2.41
CA LYS A 84 -14.27 24.45 -1.24
C LYS A 84 -13.47 25.73 -0.93
N SER A 85 -12.20 25.79 -1.31
CA SER A 85 -11.37 27.00 -1.16
C SER A 85 -11.55 28.04 -2.28
N GLY A 86 -12.18 27.66 -3.40
CA GLY A 86 -12.46 28.55 -4.54
C GLY A 86 -13.78 29.33 -4.45
N ASP A 87 -14.65 29.00 -3.51
CA ASP A 87 -15.99 29.58 -3.33
C ASP A 87 -16.07 30.61 -2.19
N SER A 88 -14.96 31.29 -1.88
CA SER A 88 -14.92 32.31 -0.82
C SER A 88 -14.57 33.72 -1.33
N SER A 89 -14.46 33.93 -2.65
CA SER A 89 -13.99 35.21 -3.19
C SER A 89 -14.83 35.69 -4.37
N LEU A 90 -16.14 35.88 -4.15
CA LEU A 90 -17.02 36.67 -5.03
C LEU A 90 -18.08 37.40 -4.19
N LYS A 91 -17.63 38.36 -3.38
CA LYS A 91 -18.39 39.55 -3.00
C LYS A 91 -17.40 40.70 -2.86
N ALA A 92 -16.96 41.23 -3.99
CA ALA A 92 -16.55 42.63 -4.03
C ALA A 92 -17.84 43.39 -4.36
N ASP A 93 -18.46 43.93 -3.33
CA ASP A 93 -19.55 44.90 -3.44
C ASP A 93 -19.04 46.15 -4.16
N ASP A 94 -19.44 46.24 -5.41
CA ASP A 94 -19.46 47.44 -6.22
C ASP A 94 -20.49 48.40 -5.62
N SER A 95 -20.07 49.34 -4.78
CA SER A 95 -20.81 50.60 -4.46
C SER A 95 -20.04 51.50 -3.48
N ASN A 96 -19.15 52.36 -3.98
CA ASN A 96 -19.09 53.74 -3.49
C ASN A 96 -18.59 54.67 -4.61
N ILE A 97 -19.55 55.16 -5.38
CA ILE A 97 -19.36 56.22 -6.37
C ILE A 97 -19.02 57.51 -5.59
N PRO A 98 -17.90 58.20 -5.89
CA PRO A 98 -17.59 59.47 -5.25
C PRO A 98 -18.35 60.59 -5.98
N ASP A 99 -19.42 61.10 -5.38
CA ASP A 99 -20.10 62.29 -5.89
C ASP A 99 -19.68 63.54 -5.10
N LYS A 100 -19.15 64.52 -5.84
CA LYS A 100 -18.59 65.78 -5.37
C LYS A 100 -19.69 66.80 -5.02
N GLN A 101 -19.39 67.61 -4.00
CA GLN A 101 -19.64 69.07 -3.84
C GLN A 101 -21.03 69.67 -4.13
N ASP A 102 -21.58 70.39 -3.13
CA ASP A 102 -21.59 71.87 -3.10
C ASP A 102 -21.51 72.36 -1.63
#